data_AF-A0A094IRZ2-F1
#
_entry.id   AF-A0A094IRZ2-F1
#
_cell.length_a   1.000
_cell.length_b   1.000
_cell.length_c   1.000
_cell.angle_alpha   90.00
_cell.angle_beta   90.00
_cell.angle_gamma   90.00
#
_symmetry.space_group_name_H-M   'P 1'
#
loop_
_entity.id
_entity.type
_entity.pdbx_description
1 polymer ?
#
loop_
_entity_poly.entity_id
_entity_poly.type
_entity_poly.pdbx_seq_one_letter_code
_entity_poly.pdbx_strand_id
1 'polypeptide(L)'
;MAAPPMPDILSRAINSDQLSSSTNSFISHVRPLSFRILRPGAWLVNYQSVRSPYVAYDGTIRLEDIAGGKRASGDLYQRPTIRIPSPAPRGTPIMLPSPNPSNGIPIQPISKYRYYLRVTKILDPSIPDQPADLGLEMYLFTPSSSGAGTWSTSPVKCTAAMTWMMGPIGYPSPGDYVEGDLKSDSGGAVLGRLKMGWISEFYRKVTVEIDTVAESEAPLKSGTGHDWVTVGRDAGYELKLDLSDCNVTPPSGES
;
A
#
# COMPACT_ATOMS: atom_id res chain seq x y z
N MET A 1 -15.84 -19.91 0.79
CA MET A 1 -15.54 -18.93 1.85
C MET A 1 -15.58 -17.53 1.24
N ALA A 2 -16.08 -16.54 1.98
CA ALA A 2 -16.26 -15.18 1.47
C ALA A 2 -14.94 -14.39 1.42
N ALA A 3 -14.86 -13.42 0.52
CA ALA A 3 -13.77 -12.46 0.48
C ALA A 3 -13.80 -11.55 1.73
N PRO A 4 -12.65 -10.98 2.14
CA PRO A 4 -12.62 -9.96 3.19
C PRO A 4 -13.52 -8.77 2.85
N PRO A 5 -14.05 -8.05 3.86
CA PRO A 5 -14.82 -6.84 3.63
C PRO A 5 -13.96 -5.73 3.02
N MET A 6 -14.62 -4.86 2.28
CA MET A 6 -14.01 -3.62 1.78
C MET A 6 -13.64 -2.69 2.95
N PRO A 7 -12.65 -1.80 2.77
CA PRO A 7 -12.28 -0.85 3.81
C PRO A 7 -13.38 0.17 4.04
N ASP A 8 -13.58 0.55 5.30
CA ASP A 8 -14.59 1.52 5.70
C ASP A 8 -14.16 2.95 5.34
N ILE A 9 -15.13 3.86 5.34
CA ILE A 9 -14.86 5.29 5.32
C ILE A 9 -14.44 5.70 6.73
N LEU A 10 -13.20 6.14 6.88
CA LEU A 10 -12.65 6.65 8.12
C LEU A 10 -12.95 8.15 8.18
N SER A 11 -13.84 8.51 9.11
CA SER A 11 -14.27 9.90 9.31
C SER A 11 -13.07 10.81 9.56
N ARG A 12 -13.11 12.00 8.96
CA ARG A 12 -12.18 13.06 9.32
C ARG A 12 -12.50 13.48 10.76
N ALA A 13 -11.50 13.47 11.66
CA ALA A 13 -11.68 14.13 12.96
C ALA A 13 -12.03 15.59 12.70
N ILE A 14 -13.28 15.98 12.96
CA ILE A 14 -13.70 17.38 12.94
C ILE A 14 -13.27 17.93 14.29
N ASN A 15 -12.24 18.78 14.32
CA ASN A 15 -11.93 19.56 15.50
C ASN A 15 -13.11 20.51 15.78
N SER A 16 -13.99 20.11 16.68
CA SER A 16 -15.13 20.94 17.13
C SER A 16 -14.72 22.08 18.07
N ASP A 17 -13.44 22.21 18.43
CA ASP A 17 -12.98 23.12 19.49
C ASP A 17 -12.15 24.33 18.98
N GLN A 18 -12.48 24.87 17.81
CA GLN A 18 -12.06 26.24 17.47
C GLN A 18 -13.19 27.06 16.84
N LEU A 19 -14.17 27.40 17.68
CA LEU A 19 -14.97 28.61 17.47
C LEU A 19 -15.29 29.27 18.81
N SER A 20 -14.27 29.78 19.50
CA SER A 20 -14.48 30.91 20.42
C SER A 20 -13.28 31.85 20.35
N SER A 21 -13.46 32.89 19.56
CA SER A 21 -12.58 34.05 19.53
C SER A 21 -12.57 34.72 20.89
N SER A 22 -11.40 34.88 21.50
CA SER A 22 -11.13 36.04 22.34
C SER A 22 -9.66 36.44 22.20
N THR A 23 -9.50 37.65 21.70
CA THR A 23 -8.28 38.44 21.53
C THR A 23 -7.44 38.51 22.81
N ASN A 24 -6.16 38.18 22.71
CA ASN A 24 -5.11 39.01 23.29
C ASN A 24 -3.76 38.74 22.62
N SER A 25 -3.17 39.83 22.12
CA SER A 25 -1.89 39.87 21.43
C SER A 25 -0.72 39.72 22.40
N PHE A 26 0.04 38.64 22.26
CA PHE A 26 1.45 38.60 22.63
C PHE A 26 2.21 37.95 21.48
N ILE A 27 3.22 38.66 20.96
CA ILE A 27 4.12 38.18 19.91
C ILE A 27 5.03 37.14 20.55
N SER A 28 4.56 35.88 20.61
CA SER A 28 5.42 34.72 20.77
C SER A 28 5.80 34.23 19.38
N HIS A 29 7.07 33.84 19.19
CA HIS A 29 7.50 33.08 18.02
C HIS A 29 6.84 31.70 18.09
N VAL A 30 5.58 31.61 17.67
CA VAL A 30 4.86 30.36 17.51
C VAL A 30 5.54 29.62 16.36
N ARG A 31 6.33 28.59 16.70
CA ARG A 31 6.69 27.59 15.69
C ARG A 31 5.37 27.07 15.12
N PRO A 32 5.14 27.11 13.80
CA PRO A 32 3.91 26.59 13.24
C PRO A 32 3.80 25.12 13.66
N LEU A 33 2.71 24.80 14.37
CA LEU A 33 2.36 23.42 14.72
C LEU A 33 2.12 22.70 13.38
N SER A 34 3.08 21.90 12.95
CA SER A 34 2.96 21.12 11.72
C SER A 34 2.30 19.80 12.07
N PHE A 35 1.00 19.73 11.83
CA PHE A 35 0.27 18.47 11.89
C PHE A 35 0.63 17.64 10.66
N ARG A 36 1.24 16.48 10.87
CA ARG A 36 1.56 15.55 9.79
C ARG A 36 0.40 14.59 9.58
N ILE A 37 -0.14 14.58 8.36
CA ILE A 37 -1.26 13.75 7.94
C ILE A 37 -0.76 12.82 6.84
N LEU A 38 -1.23 11.57 6.82
CA LEU A 38 -0.93 10.67 5.69
C LEU A 38 -1.49 11.26 4.38
N ARG A 39 -0.58 11.52 3.45
CA ARG A 39 -0.87 11.95 2.09
C ARG A 39 -1.57 10.84 1.28
N PRO A 40 -2.62 11.16 0.50
CA PRO A 40 -3.22 10.21 -0.44
C PRO A 40 -2.21 9.64 -1.45
N GLY A 41 -2.49 8.43 -1.93
CA GLY A 41 -1.66 7.71 -2.89
C GLY A 41 -1.22 6.34 -2.38
N ALA A 42 -0.13 5.82 -2.96
CA ALA A 42 0.47 4.55 -2.55
C ALA A 42 1.60 4.77 -1.53
N TRP A 43 1.55 3.98 -0.47
CA TRP A 43 2.58 3.86 0.56
C TRP A 43 3.24 2.50 0.47
N LEU A 44 4.55 2.45 0.24
CA LEU A 44 5.32 1.20 0.34
C LEU A 44 5.33 0.76 1.80
N VAL A 45 4.87 -0.46 2.05
CA VAL A 45 4.80 -1.05 3.38
C VAL A 45 5.80 -2.19 3.48
N ASN A 46 6.56 -2.19 4.57
CA ASN A 46 7.36 -3.31 4.99
C ASN A 46 6.89 -3.78 6.38
N TYR A 47 6.58 -5.08 6.48
CA TYR A 47 6.25 -5.73 7.74
C TYR A 47 7.24 -6.85 8.01
N GLN A 48 7.99 -6.75 9.12
CA GLN A 48 8.93 -7.77 9.55
C GLN A 48 8.46 -8.39 10.87
N SER A 49 8.21 -9.70 10.87
CA SER A 49 7.69 -10.39 12.06
C SER A 49 8.79 -10.59 13.11
N VAL A 50 8.47 -10.37 14.38
CA VAL A 50 9.39 -10.70 15.49
C VAL A 50 9.52 -12.21 15.70
N ARG A 51 8.53 -13.01 15.28
CA ARG A 51 8.53 -14.47 15.48
C ARG A 51 9.37 -15.22 14.45
N SER A 52 9.69 -14.57 13.34
CA SER A 52 10.46 -15.18 12.26
C SER A 52 11.32 -14.13 11.57
N PRO A 53 12.60 -13.96 11.99
CA PRO A 53 13.44 -12.86 11.50
C PRO A 53 13.75 -12.95 10.00
N TYR A 54 13.59 -14.14 9.40
CA TYR A 54 13.78 -14.40 7.97
C TYR A 54 12.47 -14.35 7.17
N VAL A 55 11.39 -13.86 7.77
CA VAL A 55 10.09 -13.68 7.11
C VAL A 55 9.70 -12.20 7.24
N ALA A 56 9.76 -11.52 6.11
CA ALA A 56 9.20 -10.19 5.93
C ALA A 56 8.19 -10.21 4.79
N TYR A 57 7.35 -9.20 4.79
CA TYR A 57 6.35 -8.98 3.77
C TYR A 57 6.46 -7.53 3.28
N ASP A 58 6.28 -7.37 1.97
CA ASP A 58 6.29 -6.07 1.32
C ASP A 58 5.03 -5.88 0.50
N GLY A 59 4.62 -4.64 0.34
CA GLY A 59 3.57 -4.29 -0.59
C GLY A 59 3.15 -2.86 -0.41
N THR A 60 1.87 -2.57 -0.63
CA THR A 60 1.39 -1.19 -0.60
C THR A 60 0.12 -1.06 0.17
N ILE A 61 0.00 0.01 0.96
CA ILE A 61 -1.28 0.56 1.41
C ILE A 61 -1.64 1.71 0.49
N ARG A 62 -2.89 1.71 0.05
CA ARG A 62 -3.49 2.73 -0.79
C ARG A 62 -4.32 3.60 0.13
N LEU A 63 -4.08 4.90 0.10
CA LEU A 63 -4.84 5.87 0.87
C LEU A 63 -5.59 6.78 -0.09
N GLU A 64 -6.90 6.73 -0.04
CA GLU A 64 -7.80 7.48 -0.93
C GLU A 64 -8.53 8.55 -0.11
N ASP A 65 -8.60 9.77 -0.66
CA ASP A 65 -9.53 10.79 -0.18
C ASP A 65 -10.87 10.60 -0.88
N ILE A 66 -11.94 10.47 -0.11
CA ILE A 66 -13.29 10.23 -0.62
C ILE A 66 -14.29 11.17 0.06
N ALA A 67 -15.49 11.30 -0.52
CA ALA A 67 -16.58 12.02 0.13
C ALA A 67 -16.84 11.40 1.52
N GLY A 68 -16.71 12.21 2.58
CA GLY A 68 -16.94 11.78 3.97
C GLY A 68 -15.68 11.40 4.75
N GLY A 69 -14.49 11.30 4.12
CA GLY A 69 -13.26 11.03 4.86
C GLY A 69 -12.15 10.39 4.05
N LYS A 70 -11.41 9.49 4.69
CA LYS A 70 -10.32 8.72 4.07
C LYS A 70 -10.69 7.25 4.01
N ARG A 71 -10.19 6.54 3.02
CA ARG A 71 -10.30 5.09 2.93
C ARG A 71 -8.94 4.50 2.64
N ALA A 72 -8.59 3.41 3.31
CA ALA A 72 -7.32 2.75 3.05
C ALA A 72 -7.38 1.23 3.15
N SER A 73 -6.68 0.58 2.23
CA SER A 73 -6.43 -0.86 2.25
C SER A 73 -5.13 -1.17 1.55
N GLY A 74 -4.61 -2.35 1.77
CA GLY A 74 -3.33 -2.75 1.22
C GLY A 74 -3.19 -4.23 1.03
N ASP A 75 -2.05 -4.58 0.46
CA ASP A 75 -1.72 -5.92 0.02
C ASP A 75 -0.27 -6.20 0.40
N LEU A 76 -0.02 -7.34 1.03
CA LEU A 76 1.32 -7.79 1.41
C LEU A 76 1.68 -9.10 0.73
N TYR A 77 2.91 -9.15 0.26
CA TYR A 77 3.53 -10.27 -0.42
C TYR A 77 4.75 -10.72 0.38
N GLN A 78 4.92 -12.02 0.55
CA GLN A 78 6.06 -12.57 1.24
C GLN A 78 7.33 -12.30 0.46
N ARG A 79 8.29 -11.64 1.12
CA ARG A 79 9.60 -11.35 0.56
C ARG A 79 10.32 -12.66 0.21
N PRO A 80 10.86 -12.80 -1.01
CA PRO A 80 11.57 -14.01 -1.39
C PRO A 80 12.84 -14.22 -0.57
N THR A 81 13.20 -15.49 -0.37
CA THR A 81 14.46 -15.92 0.23
C THR A 81 15.22 -16.79 -0.75
N ILE A 82 16.54 -16.67 -0.75
CA ILE A 82 17.46 -17.55 -1.48
C ILE A 82 18.26 -18.38 -0.48
N ARG A 83 18.68 -19.58 -0.88
CA ARG A 83 19.59 -20.41 -0.08
C ARG A 83 20.96 -20.40 -0.75
N ILE A 84 21.99 -19.98 -0.01
CA ILE A 84 23.35 -20.01 -0.53
C ILE A 84 23.87 -21.46 -0.55
N PRO A 85 24.42 -21.94 -1.69
CA PRO A 85 25.15 -23.20 -1.74
C PRO A 85 26.42 -23.14 -0.88
N SER A 86 26.74 -24.24 -0.19
CA SER A 86 27.97 -24.45 0.62
C SER A 86 29.23 -23.84 -0.04
N PRO A 87 30.14 -23.14 0.69
CA PRO A 87 30.63 -23.47 2.04
C PRO A 87 30.23 -22.53 3.19
N ALA A 88 29.28 -21.60 3.01
CA ALA A 88 28.60 -20.93 4.13
C ALA A 88 27.82 -21.95 4.99
N PRO A 89 27.50 -21.70 6.29
CA PRO A 89 26.76 -22.65 7.12
C PRO A 89 25.53 -23.14 6.34
N ARG A 90 25.51 -24.44 6.07
CA ARG A 90 24.71 -25.06 5.00
C ARG A 90 23.25 -24.59 5.08
N GLY A 91 22.77 -23.95 4.02
CA GLY A 91 21.34 -23.69 3.82
C GLY A 91 20.76 -22.51 4.59
N THR A 92 21.56 -21.58 5.12
CA THR A 92 21.03 -20.33 5.70
C THR A 92 20.21 -19.57 4.64
N PRO A 93 18.91 -19.33 4.88
CA PRO A 93 18.12 -18.51 3.98
C PRO A 93 18.56 -17.05 4.10
N ILE A 94 18.82 -16.41 2.96
CA ILE A 94 19.03 -14.97 2.88
C ILE A 94 17.77 -14.36 2.30
N MET A 95 17.24 -13.38 3.00
CA MET A 95 16.11 -12.58 2.55
C MET A 95 16.58 -11.58 1.49
N LEU A 96 15.92 -11.57 0.34
CA LEU A 96 16.23 -10.61 -0.73
C LEU A 96 16.01 -9.16 -0.24
N PRO A 97 16.56 -8.13 -0.92
CA PRO A 97 16.28 -6.75 -0.54
C PRO A 97 14.79 -6.41 -0.68
N SER A 98 14.34 -5.40 0.08
CA SER A 98 13.02 -4.78 -0.11
C SER A 98 12.89 -4.19 -1.51
N PRO A 99 11.67 -4.00 -2.03
CA PRO A 99 11.47 -3.18 -3.22
C PRO A 99 12.12 -1.79 -3.07
N ASN A 100 12.75 -1.30 -4.13
CA ASN A 100 13.34 0.03 -4.13
C ASN A 100 12.23 1.08 -4.27
N PRO A 101 12.01 1.95 -3.26
CA PRO A 101 10.96 2.96 -3.30
C PRO A 101 11.09 3.97 -4.45
N SER A 102 12.29 4.16 -5.03
CA SER A 102 12.48 5.07 -6.17
C SER A 102 11.84 4.55 -7.46
N ASN A 103 11.49 3.26 -7.52
CA ASN A 103 10.87 2.64 -8.68
C ASN A 103 9.33 2.78 -8.68
N GLY A 104 8.78 3.50 -7.71
CA GLY A 104 7.34 3.69 -7.55
C GLY A 104 6.65 2.43 -7.02
N ILE A 105 5.41 2.20 -7.46
CA ILE A 105 4.56 1.10 -6.97
C ILE A 105 5.16 -0.24 -7.40
N PRO A 106 5.54 -1.13 -6.46
CA PRO A 106 6.17 -2.39 -6.80
C PRO A 106 5.16 -3.38 -7.42
N ILE A 107 5.58 -4.02 -8.52
CA ILE A 107 4.87 -5.18 -9.07
C ILE A 107 5.45 -6.44 -8.43
N GLN A 108 4.62 -7.19 -7.72
CA GLN A 108 5.06 -8.38 -6.98
C GLN A 108 4.35 -9.65 -7.48
N PRO A 109 5.02 -10.81 -7.48
CA PRO A 109 4.42 -12.04 -7.99
C PRO A 109 3.21 -12.46 -7.15
N ILE A 110 2.09 -12.76 -7.81
CA ILE A 110 0.85 -13.20 -7.14
C ILE A 110 1.05 -14.45 -6.26
N SER A 111 1.98 -15.34 -6.65
CA SER A 111 2.34 -16.53 -5.86
C SER A 111 2.91 -16.20 -4.46
N LYS A 112 3.41 -14.97 -4.28
CA LYS A 112 3.92 -14.46 -3.00
C LYS A 112 2.85 -13.74 -2.19
N TYR A 113 1.65 -13.52 -2.70
CA TYR A 113 0.60 -12.83 -1.97
C TYR A 113 0.19 -13.54 -0.68
N ARG A 114 0.06 -12.81 0.44
CA ARG A 114 -0.22 -13.40 1.76
C ARG A 114 -1.21 -12.65 2.61
N TYR A 115 -1.27 -11.32 2.56
CA TYR A 115 -2.25 -10.59 3.36
C TYR A 115 -2.96 -9.53 2.56
N TYR A 116 -4.27 -9.48 2.77
CA TYR A 116 -5.04 -8.26 2.58
C TYR A 116 -5.06 -7.48 3.89
N LEU A 117 -4.81 -6.19 3.80
CA LEU A 117 -4.84 -5.24 4.91
C LEU A 117 -6.06 -4.36 4.77
N ARG A 118 -6.94 -4.40 5.76
CA ARG A 118 -8.02 -3.42 5.91
C ARG A 118 -7.60 -2.43 6.99
N VAL A 119 -7.53 -1.14 6.63
CA VAL A 119 -7.18 -0.09 7.59
C VAL A 119 -8.45 0.32 8.33
N THR A 120 -8.40 0.27 9.66
CA THR A 120 -9.54 0.56 10.54
C THR A 120 -9.35 1.86 11.33
N LYS A 121 -8.13 2.38 11.40
CA LYS A 121 -7.79 3.68 12.01
C LYS A 121 -6.59 4.25 11.27
N ILE A 122 -6.67 5.52 10.86
CA ILE A 122 -5.55 6.27 10.29
C ILE A 122 -4.99 7.20 11.36
N LEU A 123 -3.70 7.49 11.25
CA LEU A 123 -2.96 8.42 12.09
C LEU A 123 -3.77 9.70 12.34
N ASP A 124 -4.28 9.85 13.55
CA ASP A 124 -4.97 11.05 14.00
C ASP A 124 -3.93 12.04 14.53
N PRO A 125 -3.74 13.22 13.92
CA PRO A 125 -2.76 14.20 14.35
C PRO A 125 -3.25 15.01 15.56
N SER A 126 -4.03 14.42 16.47
CA SER A 126 -4.60 15.15 17.61
C SER A 126 -3.54 15.73 18.55
N ILE A 127 -2.31 15.20 18.52
CA ILE A 127 -1.17 15.74 19.26
C ILE A 127 0.07 15.86 18.35
N PRO A 128 0.61 17.09 18.16
CA PRO A 128 1.88 17.31 17.47
C PRO A 128 3.02 16.48 18.08
N ASP A 129 3.87 15.92 17.23
CA ASP A 129 5.09 15.18 17.62
C ASP A 129 4.90 13.91 18.48
N GLN A 130 3.68 13.35 18.53
CA GLN A 130 3.42 12.06 19.17
C GLN A 130 3.21 10.93 18.14
N PRO A 131 3.53 9.66 18.51
CA PRO A 131 3.13 8.52 17.71
C PRO A 131 1.62 8.50 17.52
N ALA A 132 1.18 8.29 16.28
CA ALA A 132 -0.23 8.19 15.95
C ALA A 132 -0.58 6.73 15.63
N ASP A 133 -1.79 6.32 15.99
CA ASP A 133 -2.20 4.92 15.81
C ASP A 133 -2.63 4.63 14.38
N LEU A 134 -2.06 3.57 13.80
CA LEU A 134 -2.58 2.90 12.62
C LEU A 134 -3.24 1.60 13.03
N GLY A 135 -4.55 1.50 12.86
CA GLY A 135 -5.33 0.29 13.12
C GLY A 135 -5.47 -0.56 11.85
N LEU A 136 -5.25 -1.86 11.97
CA LEU A 136 -5.24 -2.82 10.88
C LEU A 136 -6.01 -4.10 11.23
N GLU A 137 -6.76 -4.59 10.25
CA GLU A 137 -7.23 -5.97 10.18
C GLU A 137 -6.46 -6.70 9.08
N MET A 138 -5.65 -7.69 9.47
CA MET A 138 -4.86 -8.51 8.55
C MET A 138 -5.57 -9.82 8.23
N TYR A 139 -6.00 -9.99 6.99
CA TYR A 139 -6.63 -11.22 6.50
C TYR A 139 -5.58 -12.07 5.80
N LEU A 140 -5.31 -13.28 6.31
CA LEU A 140 -4.34 -14.20 5.71
C LEU A 140 -4.95 -14.87 4.48
N PHE A 141 -4.23 -14.83 3.37
CA PHE A 141 -4.52 -15.58 2.15
C PHE A 141 -3.69 -16.86 2.10
N THR A 142 -4.36 -17.98 1.89
CA THR A 142 -3.75 -19.29 1.67
C THR A 142 -3.95 -19.68 0.20
N PRO A 143 -2.91 -19.61 -0.65
CA PRO A 143 -3.03 -19.99 -2.06
C PRO A 143 -3.31 -21.49 -2.20
N SER A 144 -4.10 -21.87 -3.20
CA SER A 144 -4.25 -23.27 -3.62
C SER A 144 -3.45 -23.55 -4.90
N SER A 145 -3.28 -24.83 -5.23
CA SER A 145 -2.60 -25.27 -6.46
C SER A 145 -3.29 -24.84 -7.75
N SER A 146 -4.60 -24.57 -7.73
CA SER A 146 -5.36 -24.07 -8.88
C SER A 146 -5.39 -22.55 -8.99
N GLY A 147 -4.66 -21.84 -8.12
CA GLY A 147 -4.64 -20.37 -8.07
C GLY A 147 -5.82 -19.76 -7.30
N ALA A 148 -6.92 -20.49 -7.11
CA ALA A 148 -8.05 -20.07 -6.28
C ALA A 148 -7.73 -20.32 -4.78
N GLY A 149 -7.17 -19.35 -4.08
CA GLY A 149 -6.87 -19.48 -2.65
C GLY A 149 -8.06 -19.18 -1.73
N THR A 150 -7.82 -19.25 -0.42
CA THR A 150 -8.81 -18.98 0.62
C THR A 150 -8.34 -17.91 1.60
N TRP A 151 -9.29 -17.21 2.19
CA TRP A 151 -9.05 -16.20 3.21
C TRP A 151 -9.32 -16.74 4.60
N SER A 152 -8.55 -16.27 5.59
CA SER A 152 -8.88 -16.47 7.00
C SER A 152 -10.26 -15.90 7.31
N THR A 153 -11.08 -16.67 8.02
CA THR A 153 -12.45 -16.25 8.42
C THR A 153 -12.44 -15.15 9.47
N SER A 154 -11.33 -14.95 10.19
CA SER A 154 -11.16 -13.88 11.17
C SER A 154 -9.80 -13.22 10.96
N PRO A 155 -9.76 -11.87 10.87
CA PRO A 155 -8.50 -11.16 10.73
C PRO A 155 -7.73 -11.15 12.05
N VAL A 156 -6.42 -10.94 11.96
CA VAL A 156 -5.63 -10.47 13.10
C VAL A 156 -5.87 -8.97 13.23
N LYS A 157 -6.48 -8.57 14.36
CA LYS A 157 -6.67 -7.16 14.72
C LYS A 157 -5.42 -6.64 15.41
N CYS A 158 -4.88 -5.54 14.91
CA CYS A 158 -3.63 -5.00 15.41
C CYS A 158 -3.54 -3.50 15.22
N THR A 159 -2.77 -2.89 16.11
CA THR A 159 -2.52 -1.44 16.13
C THR A 159 -1.02 -1.19 16.14
N ALA A 160 -0.56 -0.26 15.31
CA ALA A 160 0.81 0.23 15.32
C ALA A 160 0.85 1.69 15.77
N ALA A 161 1.66 1.98 16.79
CA ALA A 161 1.98 3.36 17.17
C ALA A 161 3.07 3.88 16.24
N MET A 162 2.68 4.64 15.21
CA MET A 162 3.54 5.07 14.11
C MET A 162 4.18 6.42 14.42
N THR A 163 5.50 6.49 14.30
CA THR A 163 6.28 7.71 14.51
C THR A 163 6.79 8.23 13.17
N TRP A 164 6.59 9.51 12.90
CA TRP A 164 7.16 10.19 11.75
C TRP A 164 8.66 10.32 11.88
N MET A 165 9.39 9.95 10.83
CA MET A 165 10.84 10.06 10.79
C MET A 165 11.32 10.31 9.36
N MET A 166 12.60 10.66 9.23
CA MET A 166 13.20 10.82 7.91
C MET A 166 13.30 9.45 7.23
N GLY A 167 12.70 9.33 6.05
CA GLY A 167 12.76 8.15 5.21
C GLY A 167 14.19 7.86 4.74
N PRO A 168 14.56 6.58 4.58
CA PRO A 168 15.83 6.20 3.97
C PRO A 168 16.01 6.78 2.55
N ILE A 169 17.25 6.80 2.07
CA ILE A 169 17.55 7.16 0.69
C ILE A 169 16.72 6.30 -0.28
N GLY A 170 16.17 6.94 -1.31
CA GLY A 170 15.38 6.30 -2.37
C GLY A 170 13.88 6.60 -2.28
N TYR A 171 13.35 7.01 -1.13
CA TYR A 171 11.96 7.46 -1.05
C TYR A 171 11.78 8.80 -1.78
N PRO A 172 10.75 8.95 -2.65
CA PRO A 172 10.51 10.19 -3.38
C PRO A 172 10.05 11.34 -2.48
N SER A 173 9.44 11.02 -1.34
CA SER A 173 9.13 11.98 -0.27
C SER A 173 9.69 11.47 1.06
N PRO A 174 10.96 11.77 1.40
CA PRO A 174 11.58 11.32 2.65
C PRO A 174 10.89 11.84 3.92
N GLY A 175 10.17 12.96 3.83
CA GLY A 175 9.37 13.48 4.95
C GLY A 175 8.08 12.71 5.20
N ASP A 176 7.61 11.95 4.21
CA ASP A 176 6.41 11.13 4.27
C ASP A 176 6.75 9.67 4.62
N TYR A 177 7.34 9.49 5.80
CA TYR A 177 7.80 8.18 6.25
C TYR A 177 7.51 7.97 7.74
N VAL A 178 7.01 6.79 8.07
CA VAL A 178 6.61 6.41 9.42
C VAL A 178 7.03 4.98 9.75
N GLU A 179 7.41 4.75 11.00
CA GLU A 179 7.64 3.40 11.53
C GLU A 179 6.98 3.20 12.88
N GLY A 180 6.60 1.97 13.19
CA GLY A 180 6.01 1.61 14.46
C GLY A 180 6.03 0.11 14.73
N ASP A 181 5.88 -0.26 16.00
CA ASP A 181 5.72 -1.66 16.38
C ASP A 181 4.24 -2.04 16.26
N LEU A 182 3.96 -3.08 15.49
CA LEU A 182 2.62 -3.62 15.32
C LEU A 182 2.30 -4.55 16.49
N LYS A 183 1.26 -4.25 17.25
CA LYS A 183 0.83 -5.03 18.42
C LYS A 183 -0.52 -5.67 18.16
N SER A 184 -0.69 -6.90 18.63
CA SER A 184 -1.99 -7.57 18.65
C SER A 184 -2.93 -6.82 19.59
N ASP A 185 -4.13 -6.50 19.12
CA ASP A 185 -5.15 -5.91 19.98
C ASP A 185 -5.60 -6.92 21.06
N SER A 186 -5.50 -8.22 20.77
CA SER A 186 -5.64 -9.26 21.79
C SER A 186 -4.31 -9.43 22.53
N GLY A 187 -4.25 -8.93 23.76
CA GLY A 187 -3.15 -9.15 24.69
C GLY A 187 -1.90 -8.29 24.48
N GLY A 188 -1.88 -7.36 23.52
CA GLY A 188 -0.83 -6.34 23.39
C GLY A 188 0.54 -6.86 22.94
N ALA A 189 0.63 -8.13 22.55
CA ALA A 189 1.89 -8.74 22.12
C ALA A 189 2.41 -8.09 20.83
N VAL A 190 3.70 -7.76 20.79
CA VAL A 190 4.36 -7.25 19.57
C VAL A 190 4.40 -8.37 18.52
N LEU A 191 3.84 -8.10 17.34
CA LEU A 191 3.78 -9.01 16.19
C LEU A 191 4.96 -8.79 15.22
N GLY A 192 5.42 -7.55 15.12
CA GLY A 192 6.47 -7.15 14.19
C GLY A 192 6.71 -5.65 14.15
N ARG A 193 7.66 -5.24 13.32
CA ARG A 193 7.91 -3.85 12.97
C ARG A 193 7.19 -3.53 11.65
N LEU A 194 6.45 -2.44 11.62
CA LEU A 194 5.82 -1.91 10.42
C LEU A 194 6.54 -0.62 10.00
N LYS A 195 6.85 -0.52 8.71
CA LYS A 195 7.45 0.67 8.10
C LYS A 195 6.61 1.07 6.91
N MET A 196 6.35 2.36 6.74
CA MET A 196 5.58 2.88 5.60
C MET A 196 6.21 4.16 5.08
N GLY A 197 6.32 4.28 3.76
CA GLY A 197 6.70 5.54 3.13
C GLY A 197 5.96 5.81 1.84
N TRP A 198 5.60 7.06 1.59
CA TRP A 198 4.87 7.47 0.40
C TRP A 198 5.75 7.32 -0.85
N ILE A 199 5.20 6.70 -1.90
CA ILE A 199 5.94 6.37 -3.13
C ILE A 199 5.28 6.85 -4.43
N SER A 200 3.98 7.15 -4.43
CA SER A 200 3.27 7.57 -5.64
C SER A 200 1.95 8.24 -5.30
N GLU A 201 1.51 9.17 -6.16
CA GLU A 201 0.15 9.74 -6.11
C GLU A 201 -0.90 8.77 -6.64
N PHE A 202 -0.51 7.82 -7.49
CA PHE A 202 -1.38 6.74 -7.95
C PHE A 202 -1.57 5.71 -6.84
N TYR A 203 -2.71 5.04 -6.83
CA TYR A 203 -3.05 3.98 -5.87
C TYR A 203 -2.55 2.61 -6.33
N ARG A 204 -2.47 2.40 -7.64
CA ARG A 204 -2.13 1.12 -8.28
C ARG A 204 -1.31 1.35 -9.53
N LYS A 205 -0.56 0.34 -9.93
CA LYS A 205 0.21 0.31 -11.18
C LYS A 205 -0.21 -0.90 -11.98
N VAL A 206 -0.51 -0.70 -13.26
CA VAL A 206 -0.98 -1.75 -14.17
C VAL A 206 -0.34 -1.55 -15.55
N THR A 207 -0.04 -2.68 -16.20
CA THR A 207 0.27 -2.69 -17.64
C THR A 207 -0.95 -3.22 -18.38
N VAL A 208 -1.41 -2.46 -19.37
CA VAL A 208 -2.48 -2.88 -20.29
C VAL A 208 -1.80 -3.42 -21.54
N GLU A 209 -1.99 -4.69 -21.80
CA GLU A 209 -1.52 -5.37 -23.02
C GLU A 209 -2.65 -5.33 -24.05
N ILE A 210 -2.33 -4.95 -25.28
CA ILE A 210 -3.27 -4.94 -26.40
C ILE A 210 -2.66 -5.72 -27.55
N ASP A 211 -3.31 -6.83 -27.89
CA ASP A 211 -3.04 -7.59 -29.11
C ASP A 211 -4.13 -7.33 -30.16
N THR A 212 -3.73 -7.28 -31.43
CA THR A 212 -4.65 -7.11 -32.56
C THR A 212 -4.49 -8.24 -33.57
N VAL A 213 -5.60 -8.67 -34.17
CA VAL A 213 -5.57 -9.48 -35.39
C VAL A 213 -5.05 -8.62 -36.56
N ALA A 214 -4.58 -9.26 -37.63
CA ALA A 214 -4.19 -8.54 -38.85
C ALA A 214 -5.29 -7.57 -39.31
N GLU A 215 -4.88 -6.37 -39.75
CA GLU A 215 -5.76 -5.31 -40.28
C GLU A 215 -6.71 -4.65 -39.26
N SER A 216 -6.72 -5.08 -37.99
CA SER A 216 -7.48 -4.43 -36.92
C SER A 216 -6.71 -3.27 -36.30
N GLU A 217 -7.41 -2.14 -36.06
CA GLU A 217 -6.81 -1.00 -35.36
C GLU A 217 -6.79 -1.21 -33.84
N ALA A 218 -5.65 -0.92 -33.21
CA ALA A 218 -5.54 -0.95 -31.76
C ALA A 218 -6.32 0.22 -31.13
N PRO A 219 -7.11 0.01 -30.05
CA PRO A 219 -7.86 1.06 -29.39
C PRO A 219 -6.95 1.91 -28.49
N LEU A 220 -6.11 2.75 -29.10
CA LEU A 220 -5.10 3.55 -28.39
C LEU A 220 -5.67 4.84 -27.78
N LYS A 221 -6.78 5.36 -28.31
CA LYS A 221 -7.39 6.63 -27.94
C LYS A 221 -8.89 6.64 -28.18
N SER A 222 -9.61 7.51 -27.47
CA SER A 222 -11.08 7.67 -27.58
C SER A 222 -11.55 8.50 -28.79
N GLY A 223 -10.64 9.14 -29.51
CA GLY A 223 -10.98 10.16 -30.52
C GLY A 223 -11.41 11.52 -29.93
N THR A 224 -11.59 11.62 -28.61
CA THR A 224 -11.99 12.83 -27.88
C THR A 224 -10.93 13.35 -26.90
N GLY A 225 -9.66 12.98 -27.12
CA GLY A 225 -8.52 13.47 -26.33
C GLY A 225 -8.14 12.62 -25.12
N HIS A 226 -8.77 11.45 -24.93
CA HIS A 226 -8.35 10.47 -23.92
C HIS A 226 -7.52 9.34 -24.55
N ASP A 227 -6.48 8.95 -23.84
CA ASP A 227 -5.67 7.75 -24.03
C ASP A 227 -5.63 6.90 -22.75
N TRP A 228 -4.98 5.74 -22.79
CA TRP A 228 -4.86 4.88 -21.61
C TRP A 228 -4.14 5.54 -20.43
N VAL A 229 -3.22 6.47 -20.66
CA VAL A 229 -2.52 7.18 -19.57
C VAL A 229 -3.46 8.13 -18.84
N THR A 230 -4.24 8.91 -19.58
CA THR A 230 -5.24 9.83 -19.02
C THR A 230 -6.38 9.07 -18.31
N VAL A 231 -6.90 7.99 -18.90
CA VAL A 231 -7.88 7.10 -18.26
C VAL A 231 -7.33 6.53 -16.96
N GLY A 232 -6.07 6.08 -16.97
CA GLY A 232 -5.39 5.61 -15.77
C GLY A 232 -5.32 6.68 -14.69
N ARG A 233 -4.88 7.88 -15.05
CA ARG A 233 -4.78 9.00 -14.12
C ARG A 233 -6.12 9.34 -13.46
N ASP A 234 -7.19 9.40 -14.24
CA ASP A 234 -8.53 9.69 -13.73
C ASP A 234 -9.03 8.59 -12.78
N ALA A 235 -8.64 7.34 -13.02
CA ALA A 235 -8.94 6.20 -12.15
C ALA A 235 -7.97 6.05 -10.95
N GLY A 236 -6.90 6.87 -10.88
CA GLY A 236 -5.85 6.75 -9.86
C GLY A 236 -4.87 5.58 -10.10
N TYR A 237 -4.68 5.16 -11.34
CA TYR A 237 -3.74 4.12 -11.77
C TYR A 237 -2.56 4.72 -12.56
N GLU A 238 -1.36 4.27 -12.23
CA GLU A 238 -0.19 4.39 -13.09
C GLU A 238 -0.30 3.35 -14.21
N LEU A 239 -0.92 3.71 -15.33
CA LEU A 239 -1.07 2.84 -16.49
C LEU A 239 0.11 2.95 -17.44
N LYS A 240 0.63 1.78 -17.84
CA LYS A 240 1.55 1.62 -18.96
C LYS A 240 0.84 0.81 -20.05
N LEU A 241 0.92 1.27 -21.29
CA LEU A 241 0.46 0.48 -22.43
C LEU A 241 1.60 -0.41 -22.95
N ASP A 242 1.28 -1.64 -23.31
CA ASP A 242 2.15 -2.57 -24.02
C ASP A 242 1.44 -3.06 -25.29
N LEU A 243 2.04 -2.80 -26.44
CA LEU A 243 1.54 -3.24 -27.74
C LEU A 243 2.41 -4.41 -28.18
N SER A 244 1.97 -5.61 -27.81
CA SER A 244 2.76 -6.84 -27.85
C SER A 244 2.71 -7.54 -29.21
N ASP A 245 1.52 -7.87 -29.71
CA ASP A 245 1.35 -8.57 -30.99
C ASP A 245 0.24 -7.93 -31.85
N CYS A 246 0.56 -7.61 -33.11
CA CYS A 246 -0.37 -7.01 -34.06
C CYS A 246 -0.87 -7.99 -35.14
N ASN A 247 -0.57 -9.28 -34.98
CA ASN A 247 -1.00 -10.33 -35.89
C ASN A 247 -1.35 -11.62 -35.13
N VAL A 248 -2.13 -11.50 -34.04
CA VAL A 248 -2.63 -12.68 -33.35
C VAL A 248 -3.63 -13.44 -34.23
N THR A 249 -3.57 -14.77 -34.19
CA THR A 249 -4.52 -15.62 -34.92
C THR A 249 -5.95 -15.34 -34.44
N PRO A 250 -6.90 -15.03 -35.35
CA PRO A 250 -8.28 -14.81 -34.97
C PRO A 250 -8.88 -16.04 -34.27
N PRO A 251 -9.74 -15.86 -33.25
CA PRO A 251 -10.48 -16.98 -32.68
C PRO A 251 -11.37 -17.63 -33.74
N SER A 252 -11.45 -18.96 -33.75
CA SER A 252 -12.33 -19.70 -34.68
C SER A 252 -13.79 -19.59 -34.25
N GLY A 253 -14.67 -19.08 -35.12
CA GLY A 253 -16.13 -19.01 -34.89
C GLY A 253 -16.78 -17.83 -35.61
N GLU A 254 -18.12 -17.84 -35.71
CA GLU A 254 -18.90 -16.70 -36.22
C GLU A 254 -18.74 -15.49 -35.28
N SER A 255 -18.65 -14.29 -35.87
CA SER A 255 -18.50 -13.00 -35.17
C SER A 255 -19.85 -12.29 -35.01
#